data_AF-A0A1S9PJT7-F1
#
_entry.id   AF-A0A1S9PJT7-F1
#
_cell.length_a   1.000
_cell.length_b   1.000
_cell.length_c   1.000
_cell.angle_alpha   90.00
_cell.angle_beta   90.00
_cell.angle_gamma   90.00
#
_symmetry.space_group_name_H-M   'P 1'
#
loop_
_entity.id
_entity.type
_entity.pdbx_description
1 polymer ?
#
loop_
_entity_poly.entity_id
_entity_poly.type
_entity_poly.pdbx_seq_one_letter_code
_entity_poly.pdbx_strand_id
1 'polypeptide(L)'
;MTEIQAIDQHVQGSAAPGDKLLFDAKLLLDAELPQKVQWHKQTLALVNQYGRKNLRGVISDVHNQLFTQPEHQSFRQKILRLFS
;
A
#
# COMPACT_ATOMS: atom_id res chain seq x y z
N MET A 1 -1.15 -16.46 -18.18
CA MET A 1 -1.66 -15.46 -17.22
C MET A 1 -2.70 -16.15 -16.34
N THR A 2 -2.56 -16.08 -15.02
CA THR A 2 -3.53 -16.69 -14.09
C THR A 2 -4.68 -15.72 -13.80
N GLU A 3 -5.83 -16.22 -13.34
CA GLU A 3 -6.98 -15.38 -12.94
C GLU A 3 -6.59 -14.37 -11.86
N ILE A 4 -5.85 -14.82 -10.84
CA ILE A 4 -5.35 -13.95 -9.76
C ILE A 4 -4.49 -12.81 -10.30
N GLN A 5 -3.60 -13.09 -11.26
CA GLN A 5 -2.75 -12.06 -11.86
C GLN A 5 -3.56 -11.04 -12.67
N ALA A 6 -4.61 -11.48 -13.37
CA ALA A 6 -5.51 -10.60 -14.11
C ALA A 6 -6.35 -9.73 -13.17
N ILE A 7 -6.86 -10.31 -12.08
CA ILE A 7 -7.56 -9.57 -11.02
C ILE A 7 -6.62 -8.52 -10.41
N ASP A 8 -5.38 -8.88 -10.11
CA ASP A 8 -4.43 -7.97 -9.49
C ASP A 8 -4.09 -6.78 -10.39
N GLN A 9 -3.82 -7.03 -11.68
CA GLN A 9 -3.57 -5.98 -12.66
C GLN A 9 -4.79 -5.08 -12.89
N HIS A 10 -5.99 -5.65 -12.91
CA HIS A 10 -7.23 -4.88 -13.01
C HIS A 10 -7.41 -3.98 -11.77
N VAL A 11 -7.22 -4.52 -10.56
CA VAL A 11 -7.34 -3.77 -9.30
C VAL A 11 -6.30 -2.66 -9.20
N GLN A 12 -5.08 -2.89 -9.68
CA GLN A 12 -3.99 -1.90 -9.69
C GLN A 12 -4.07 -0.91 -10.87
N GLY A 13 -4.96 -1.15 -11.85
CA GLY A 13 -5.05 -0.34 -13.07
C GLY A 13 -3.81 -0.44 -13.97
N SER A 14 -3.03 -1.51 -13.84
CA SER A 14 -1.76 -1.72 -14.56
C SER A 14 -1.89 -2.59 -15.81
N ALA A 15 -3.08 -3.11 -16.10
CA ALA A 15 -3.36 -3.90 -17.29
C ALA A 15 -3.22 -3.07 -18.58
N ALA A 16 -2.72 -3.69 -19.65
CA ALA A 16 -2.72 -3.09 -20.97
C ALA A 16 -4.17 -2.81 -21.45
N PRO A 17 -4.41 -1.82 -22.33
CA PRO A 17 -5.77 -1.44 -22.72
C PRO A 17 -6.62 -2.60 -23.27
N GLY A 18 -6.02 -3.49 -24.06
CA GLY A 18 -6.71 -4.67 -24.60
C GLY A 18 -7.09 -5.68 -23.51
N ASP A 19 -6.18 -5.95 -22.59
CA ASP A 19 -6.41 -6.87 -21.46
C ASP A 19 -7.45 -6.30 -20.49
N LYS A 20 -7.44 -4.98 -20.28
CA LYS A 20 -8.46 -4.28 -19.49
C LYS A 20 -9.85 -4.49 -20.11
N LEU A 21 -9.99 -4.26 -21.41
CA LEU A 21 -11.27 -4.41 -22.10
C LEU A 21 -11.77 -5.87 -22.07
N LEU A 22 -10.87 -6.83 -22.26
CA LEU A 22 -11.20 -8.25 -22.13
C LEU A 22 -11.64 -8.61 -20.70
N PHE A 23 -10.97 -8.06 -19.69
CA PHE A 23 -11.33 -8.30 -18.29
C PHE A 23 -12.68 -7.66 -17.93
N ASP A 24 -12.95 -6.45 -18.42
CA ASP A 24 -14.23 -5.77 -18.21
C ASP A 24 -15.39 -6.55 -18.85
N ALA A 25 -15.18 -7.14 -20.02
CA ALA A 25 -16.16 -8.06 -20.62
C ALA A 25 -16.36 -9.33 -19.76
N LYS A 26 -15.29 -9.92 -19.23
CA LYS A 26 -15.39 -11.08 -18.34
C LYS A 26 -16.16 -10.78 -17.06
N LEU A 27 -16.01 -9.58 -16.50
CA LEU A 27 -16.78 -9.16 -15.31
C LEU A 27 -18.30 -9.16 -15.54
N LEU A 28 -18.76 -8.99 -16.79
CA LEU A 28 -20.18 -9.03 -17.14
C LEU A 28 -20.68 -10.46 -17.42
N LEU A 29 -19.80 -11.35 -17.85
CA LEU A 29 -20.16 -12.71 -18.30
C LEU A 29 -20.00 -13.76 -17.20
N ASP A 30 -19.04 -13.55 -16.29
CA ASP A 30 -18.75 -14.44 -15.17
C ASP A 30 -19.39 -13.90 -13.89
N ALA A 31 -20.39 -14.61 -13.36
CA ALA A 31 -21.13 -14.20 -12.17
C ALA A 31 -20.30 -14.22 -10.88
N GLU A 32 -19.23 -15.02 -10.81
CA GLU A 32 -18.40 -15.15 -9.61
C GLU A 32 -17.23 -14.14 -9.60
N LEU A 33 -16.75 -13.75 -10.78
CA LEU A 33 -15.58 -12.89 -10.92
C LEU A 33 -15.70 -11.55 -10.18
N PRO A 34 -16.85 -10.83 -10.18
CA PRO A 34 -17.01 -9.61 -9.39
C PRO A 34 -16.77 -9.83 -7.90
N GLN A 35 -17.23 -10.96 -7.36
CA GLN A 35 -17.03 -11.30 -5.95
C GLN A 35 -15.55 -11.60 -5.66
N LYS A 36 -14.86 -12.33 -6.56
CA LYS A 36 -13.41 -12.57 -6.44
C LYS A 36 -12.62 -11.27 -6.44
N VAL A 37 -12.95 -10.33 -7.34
CA VAL A 37 -12.33 -8.99 -7.38
C VAL A 37 -12.55 -8.24 -6.07
N GLN A 38 -13.77 -8.30 -5.52
CA GLN A 38 -14.08 -7.64 -4.26
C GLN A 38 -13.27 -8.21 -3.09
N TRP A 39 -13.15 -9.54 -2.99
CA TRP A 39 -12.33 -10.18 -1.98
C TRP A 39 -10.85 -9.80 -2.11
N HIS A 40 -10.33 -9.72 -3.34
CA HIS A 40 -8.96 -9.29 -3.59
C HIS A 40 -8.71 -7.85 -3.12
N LYS A 41 -9.63 -6.92 -3.45
CA LYS A 41 -9.58 -5.53 -2.99
C LYS A 41 -9.57 -5.42 -1.46
N GLN A 42 -10.44 -6.17 -0.78
CA GLN A 42 -10.52 -6.16 0.68
C GLN A 42 -9.25 -6.73 1.33
N THR A 43 -8.72 -7.83 0.77
CA THR A 43 -7.47 -8.44 1.23
C THR A 43 -6.31 -7.46 1.10
N LEU A 44 -6.15 -6.83 -0.07
CA LEU A 44 -5.12 -5.81 -0.28
C LEU A 44 -5.28 -4.62 0.66
N ALA A 45 -6.50 -4.17 0.91
CA ALA A 45 -6.76 -3.08 1.84
C ALA A 45 -6.29 -3.43 3.26
N LEU A 46 -6.58 -4.63 3.75
CA LEU A 46 -6.14 -5.11 5.06
C LEU A 46 -4.62 -5.19 5.16
N VAL A 47 -3.97 -5.81 4.17
CA VAL A 47 -2.51 -5.92 4.10
C VAL A 47 -1.85 -4.54 4.12
N ASN A 48 -2.36 -3.61 3.30
CA ASN A 48 -1.85 -2.24 3.24
C ASN A 48 -2.06 -1.49 4.55
N GLN A 49 -3.21 -1.64 5.18
CA GLN A 49 -3.51 -1.01 6.47
C GLN A 49 -2.55 -1.50 7.55
N TYR A 50 -2.34 -2.82 7.63
CA TYR A 50 -1.41 -3.43 8.57
C TYR A 50 0.03 -2.95 8.33
N GLY A 51 0.49 -2.98 7.08
CA GLY A 51 1.81 -2.48 6.71
C GLY A 51 2.02 -1.01 7.08
N ARG A 52 1.02 -0.14 6.82
CA ARG A 52 1.06 1.27 7.22
C ARG A 52 1.11 1.46 8.73
N LYS A 53 0.38 0.65 9.49
CA LYS A 53 0.40 0.69 10.96
C LYS A 53 1.81 0.36 11.48
N ASN A 54 2.42 -0.69 10.96
CA ASN A 54 3.77 -1.09 11.34
C ASN A 54 4.80 0.00 10.98
N LEU A 55 4.73 0.54 9.77
CA LEU A 55 5.65 1.60 9.33
C LEU A 55 5.53 2.86 10.21
N ARG A 56 4.32 3.25 10.61
CA ARG A 56 4.12 4.35 11.55
C ARG A 56 4.74 4.09 12.92
N GLY A 57 4.67 2.85 13.41
CA GLY A 57 5.35 2.44 14.65
C GLY A 57 6.86 2.65 14.54
N VAL A 58 7.48 2.11 13.48
CA VAL A 58 8.92 2.27 13.23
C VAL A 58 9.32 3.74 13.14
N ILE A 59 8.57 4.57 12.42
CA ILE A 59 8.85 6.01 12.32
C ILE A 59 8.74 6.69 13.70
N SER A 60 7.73 6.33 14.50
CA SER A 60 7.56 6.86 15.85
C SER A 60 8.71 6.47 16.77
N ASP A 61 9.17 5.23 16.69
CA ASP A 61 10.27 4.71 17.52
C ASP A 61 11.58 5.41 17.16
N VAL A 62 11.89 5.54 15.86
CA VAL A 62 13.06 6.28 15.37
C VAL A 62 13.00 7.75 15.78
N HIS A 63 11.82 8.39 15.66
CA HIS A 63 11.64 9.76 16.10
C HIS A 63 11.90 9.91 17.60
N ASN A 64 11.31 9.03 18.42
CA ASN A 64 11.51 9.05 19.86
C ASN A 64 13.00 8.88 20.20
N GLN A 65 13.66 7.88 19.63
CA GLN A 65 15.09 7.65 19.82
C GLN A 65 15.89 8.93 19.51
N LEU A 66 15.77 9.48 18.30
CA LEU A 66 16.61 10.60 17.85
C LEU A 66 16.30 11.95 18.51
N PHE A 67 15.07 12.18 18.97
CA PHE A 67 14.64 13.51 19.47
C PHE A 67 14.47 13.59 20.99
N THR A 68 14.33 12.47 21.69
CA THR A 68 14.17 12.47 23.16
C THR A 68 15.40 11.99 23.91
N GLN A 69 16.19 11.07 23.36
CA GLN A 69 17.36 10.53 24.08
C GLN A 69 18.51 11.56 24.14
N PRO A 70 19.19 11.70 25.30
CA PRO A 70 20.23 12.71 25.49
C PRO A 70 21.42 12.57 24.53
N GLU A 71 21.76 11.33 24.15
CA GLU A 71 22.87 11.01 23.25
C GLU A 71 22.73 11.60 21.83
N HIS A 72 21.50 11.95 21.41
CA HIS A 72 21.21 12.50 20.09
C HIS A 72 20.95 14.02 20.08
N GLN A 73 21.22 14.72 21.19
CA GLN A 73 20.96 16.16 21.32
C GLN A 73 21.60 17.02 20.22
N SER A 74 22.85 16.72 19.85
CA SER A 74 23.59 17.47 18.82
C SER A 74 22.97 17.30 17.42
N PHE A 75 22.49 16.09 17.10
CA PHE A 75 21.78 15.81 15.87
C PHE A 75 20.45 16.57 15.81
N ARG A 76 19.65 16.50 16.89
CA ARG A 76 18.39 17.24 17.02
C ARG A 76 18.57 18.74 16.79
N GLN A 77 19.58 19.34 17.42
CA GLN A 77 19.88 20.78 17.28
C GLN A 77 20.28 21.16 15.85
N LYS A 78 21.06 20.31 15.16
CA LYS A 78 21.40 20.54 13.75
C LYS A 78 20.16 20.53 12.85
N ILE A 79 19.27 19.56 13.03
CA ILE A 79 18.03 19.45 12.25
C ILE A 79 17.13 20.68 12.50
N LEU A 80 16.92 21.07 13.76
CA LEU A 80 16.06 22.21 14.09
C LEU A 80 16.56 23.53 13.49
N ARG A 81 17.88 23.70 13.35
CA ARG A 81 18.48 24.88 12.69
C ARG A 81 18.24 24.94 11.18
N LEU A 82 17.83 23.84 10.53
CA LEU A 82 17.50 23.85 9.10
C LEU A 82 16.11 24.43 8.82
N PHE A 83 15.25 24.48 9.84
CA PHE A 83 13.85 24.93 9.74
C PHE A 83 13.61 26.26 10.48
N SER A 84 14.68 26.91 10.94
CA SER A 84 14.68 28.22 11.58
C SER A 84 14.98 29.33 10.59
#